data_AF-A0A7C6GJ15-F1
#
_entry.id   AF-A0A7C6GJ15-F1
#
_cell.length_a   1.000
_cell.length_b   1.000
_cell.length_c   1.000
_cell.angle_alpha   90.00
_cell.angle_beta   90.00
_cell.angle_gamma   90.00
#
_symmetry.space_group_name_H-M   'P 1'
#
loop_
_entity.id
_entity.type
_entity.pdbx_description
1 polymer ?
#
loop_
_entity_poly.entity_id
_entity_poly.type
_entity_poly.pdbx_seq_one_letter_code
_entity_poly.pdbx_strand_id
1 'polypeptide(L)' 'MEKVRVGIIGCGGIANGKHLPALAKIPEVDIVAFCDI' A
#
# COMPACT_ATOMS: atom_id res chain seq x y z
N MET A 1 -16.38 1.49 -11.08
CA MET A 1 -15.59 0.30 -10.69
C MET A 1 -15.17 0.54 -9.25
N GLU A 2 -15.33 -0.44 -8.35
CA GLU A 2 -14.90 -0.29 -6.96
C GLU A 2 -13.39 -0.48 -6.86
N LYS A 3 -12.70 0.34 -6.05
CA LYS A 3 -11.25 0.27 -5.88
C LYS A 3 -10.86 -0.90 -4.98
N VAL A 4 -9.71 -1.51 -5.27
CA VAL A 4 -9.12 -2.57 -4.44
C VAL A 4 -8.54 -1.94 -3.18
N ARG A 5 -9.04 -2.40 -2.02
CA ARG A 5 -8.59 -1.93 -0.71
C ARG A 5 -7.40 -2.76 -0.24
N VAL A 6 -6.26 -2.13 -0.04
CA VAL A 6 -5.00 -2.79 0.34
C VAL A 6 -4.60 -2.41 1.75
N GLY A 7 -4.22 -3.41 2.56
CA GLY A 7 -3.56 -3.23 3.84
C GLY A 7 -2.09 -3.63 3.76
N ILE A 8 -1.21 -2.91 4.47
CA ILE A 8 0.22 -3.19 4.53
C ILE A 8 0.58 -3.68 5.94
N ILE A 9 1.32 -4.79 6.04
CA ILE A 9 1.88 -5.30 7.31
C ILE A 9 3.40 -5.22 7.22
N GLY A 10 4.01 -4.47 8.14
CA GLY A 10 5.42 -4.11 8.16
C GLY A 10 5.73 -2.91 7.26
N CYS A 11 6.09 -1.78 7.86
CA CYS A 11 6.43 -0.53 7.17
C CYS A 11 7.96 -0.35 7.03
N GLY A 12 8.67 -1.46 6.80
CA GLY A 12 10.12 -1.47 6.60
C GLY A 12 10.58 -0.89 5.26
N GLY A 13 11.87 -1.06 4.95
CA GLY A 13 12.49 -0.46 3.76
C GLY A 13 11.85 -0.88 2.42
N ILE A 14 11.37 -2.12 2.30
CA ILE A 14 10.71 -2.59 1.08
C ILE A 14 9.31 -1.99 0.89
N ALA A 15 8.57 -1.80 1.98
CA ALA A 15 7.27 -1.12 1.94
C ALA A 15 7.45 0.31 1.39
N ASN A 16 8.35 1.09 1.99
CA ASN A 16 8.61 2.48 1.61
C ASN A 16 9.31 2.63 0.26
N GLY A 17 10.26 1.75 -0.06
CA GLY A 17 11.09 1.87 -1.26
C GLY A 17 10.46 1.25 -2.51
N LYS A 18 9.53 0.30 -2.37
CA LYS A 18 8.93 -0.41 -3.51
C LYS A 18 7.40 -0.44 -3.48
N HIS A 19 6.80 -0.97 -2.43
CA HIS A 19 5.35 -1.21 -2.44
C HIS A 19 4.54 0.09 -2.47
N LEU A 20 4.78 1.03 -1.55
CA LEU A 20 4.01 2.27 -1.47
C LEU A 20 4.15 3.14 -2.73
N PRO A 21 5.37 3.39 -3.29
CA PRO A 21 5.51 4.16 -4.51
C PRO A 21 4.90 3.49 -5.75
N ALA A 22 4.88 2.14 -5.79
CA ALA A 22 4.26 1.41 -6.89
C ALA A 22 2.73 1.44 -6.79
N LEU A 23 2.17 1.16 -5.61
CA LEU A 23 0.72 1.15 -5.37
C LEU A 23 0.11 2.55 -5.52
N ALA A 24 0.83 3.61 -5.13
CA ALA A 24 0.38 5.00 -5.31
C ALA A 24 0.19 5.41 -6.78
N LYS A 25 0.76 4.67 -7.73
CA LYS A 25 0.63 4.93 -9.18
C LYS A 25 -0.56 4.19 -9.81
N ILE A 26 -1.24 3.32 -9.06
CA ILE A 26 -2.34 2.49 -9.57
C ILE A 26 -3.67 3.13 -9.15
N PRO A 27 -4.43 3.76 -10.07
CA PRO A 27 -5.65 4.48 -9.72
C PRO A 27 -6.78 3.59 -9.20
N GLU A 28 -6.72 2.29 -9.48
CA GLU A 28 -7.68 1.28 -9.01
C GLU A 28 -7.45 0.83 -7.57
N VAL A 29 -6.39 1.31 -6.89
CA VAL A 29 -6.02 0.89 -5.53
C VAL A 29 -6.23 2.02 -4.53
N ASP A 30 -6.77 1.69 -3.36
CA ASP A 30 -6.73 2.52 -2.16
C ASP A 30 -6.01 1.77 -1.04
N ILE A 31 -4.97 2.38 -0.48
CA ILE A 31 -4.29 1.85 0.72
C ILE A 31 -5.09 2.32 1.94
N VAL A 32 -5.63 1.39 2.72
CA VAL A 32 -6.61 1.69 3.77
C VAL A 32 -6.17 1.30 5.17
N ALA A 33 -5.07 0.56 5.30
CA ALA A 33 -4.59 0.10 6.60
C ALA A 33 -3.08 -0.13 6.60
N PHE A 34 -2.50 0.07 7.78
CA PHE A 34 -1.11 -0.24 8.09
C PHE A 34 -1.07 -0.96 9.44
N CYS A 35 -0.19 -1.94 9.57
CA CYS A 35 0.13 -2.61 10.82
C CYS A 35 1.65 -2.73 10.94
N ASP A 36 2.20 -2.23 12.03
CA ASP A 36 3.62 -2.34 12.39
C ASP A 36 3.75 -2.40 13.93
N ILE A 37 4.94 -2.68 14.46
CA ILE A 37 5.24 -2.74 15.90
C ILE A 37 5.20 -1.35 16.55
#